data_AF-A0A7J4LMC9-F1
#
_entry.id   AF-A0A7J4LMC9-F1
#
_cell.length_a   1.000
_cell.length_b   1.000
_cell.length_c   1.000
_cell.angle_alpha   90.00
_cell.angle_beta   90.00
_cell.angle_gamma   90.00
#
_symmetry.space_group_name_H-M   'P 1'
#
loop_
_entity.id
_entity.type
_entity.pdbx_description
1 polymer ?
#
loop_
_entity_poly.entity_id
_entity_poly.type
_entity_poly.pdbx_seq_one_letter_code
_entity_poly.pdbx_strand_id
1 'polypeptide(L)'
;IEKEGVLIGIYHGRGPAKRVLDFVVEEFKNDKVDVVIFGHSHCAIKEVIDGVLYFNPGSPNDKFCAPYCAYGILEVQDGEVDAKLIKVK
;
A
#
# COMPACT_ATOMS: atom_id res chain seq x y z
N ILE A 1 -11.24 -1.59 -6.78
CA ILE A 1 -11.61 -3.04 -6.70
C ILE A 1 -12.46 -3.20 -5.46
N GLU A 2 -13.44 -4.10 -5.46
CA GLU A 2 -14.22 -4.41 -4.26
C GLU A 2 -14.08 -5.90 -3.95
N LYS A 3 -13.92 -6.25 -2.67
CA LYS A 3 -13.88 -7.63 -2.18
C LYS A 3 -14.58 -7.70 -0.83
N GLU A 4 -15.66 -8.48 -0.74
CA GLU A 4 -16.40 -8.69 0.52
C GLU A 4 -16.81 -7.38 1.22
N GLY A 5 -17.19 -6.37 0.42
CA GLY A 5 -17.57 -5.03 0.92
C GLY A 5 -16.40 -4.08 1.19
N VAL A 6 -15.15 -4.55 1.09
CA VAL A 6 -13.95 -3.73 1.21
C VAL A 6 -13.61 -3.09 -0.13
N LEU A 7 -13.52 -1.76 -0.15
CA LEU A 7 -13.15 -0.94 -1.30
C LEU A 7 -11.63 -0.73 -1.32
N ILE A 8 -11.00 -1.24 -2.37
CA ILE A 8 -9.54 -1.22 -2.56
C ILE A 8 -9.18 -0.32 -3.73
N GLY A 9 -8.49 0.79 -3.45
CA GLY A 9 -7.82 1.65 -4.42
C GLY A 9 -6.47 1.06 -4.84
N ILE A 10 -6.09 1.24 -6.11
CA ILE A 10 -4.77 0.83 -6.61
C ILE A 10 -4.17 2.00 -7.39
N TYR A 11 -2.96 2.39 -7.03
CA TYR A 11 -2.25 3.47 -7.69
C TYR A 11 -0.74 3.25 -7.59
N HIS A 12 0.01 3.30 -8.69
CA HIS A 12 1.45 3.06 -8.61
C HIS A 12 2.16 4.10 -7.73
N GLY A 13 1.68 5.34 -7.71
CA GLY A 13 2.38 6.47 -7.07
C GLY A 13 3.14 7.32 -8.10
N ARG A 14 3.63 8.48 -7.65
CA ARG A 14 4.42 9.40 -8.46
C ARG A 14 5.42 10.19 -7.61
N GLY A 15 6.31 10.91 -8.28
CA GLY A 15 7.22 11.86 -7.64
C GLY A 15 8.40 11.21 -6.91
N PRO A 16 9.08 11.93 -6.00
CA PRO A 16 10.22 11.39 -5.25
C PRO A 16 9.80 10.28 -4.28
N ALA A 17 10.64 9.25 -4.12
CA ALA A 17 10.37 8.07 -3.27
C ALA A 17 9.92 8.42 -1.83
N LYS A 18 10.46 9.51 -1.26
CA LYS A 18 10.13 9.97 0.10
C LYS A 18 8.75 10.62 0.25
N ARG A 19 8.12 11.02 -0.86
CA ARG A 19 6.84 11.77 -0.88
C ARG A 19 5.71 10.99 -1.55
N VAL A 20 5.96 9.74 -1.93
CA VAL A 20 4.96 8.93 -2.65
C VAL A 20 3.69 8.78 -1.83
N LEU A 21 3.82 8.53 -0.51
CA LEU A 21 2.66 8.40 0.37
C LEU A 21 1.82 9.69 0.37
N ASP A 22 2.44 10.88 0.46
CA ASP A 22 1.72 12.17 0.39
C ASP A 22 0.86 12.26 -0.89
N PHE A 23 1.43 11.90 -2.04
CA PHE A 23 0.71 11.96 -3.31
C PHE A 23 -0.40 10.92 -3.40
N VAL A 24 -0.19 9.73 -2.83
CA VAL A 24 -1.20 8.66 -2.80
C VAL A 24 -2.35 9.07 -1.90
N VAL A 25 -2.07 9.64 -0.72
CA VAL A 25 -3.10 10.18 0.18
C VAL A 25 -3.87 11.30 -0.51
N GLU A 26 -3.18 12.23 -1.19
CA GLU A 26 -3.82 13.32 -1.92
C GLU A 26 -4.72 12.83 -3.05
N GLU A 27 -4.32 11.79 -3.78
CA GLU A 27 -5.08 11.21 -4.89
C GLU A 27 -6.42 10.65 -4.39
N PHE A 28 -6.41 9.90 -3.29
CA PHE A 28 -7.60 9.22 -2.74
C PHE A 28 -8.38 10.05 -1.71
N LYS A 29 -8.01 11.31 -1.44
CA LYS A 29 -8.62 12.12 -0.36
C LYS A 29 -10.14 12.30 -0.47
N ASN A 30 -10.68 12.22 -1.69
CA ASN A 30 -12.11 12.39 -1.97
C ASN A 30 -12.80 11.06 -2.31
N ASP A 31 -12.04 9.97 -2.38
CA ASP A 31 -12.54 8.64 -2.71
C ASP A 31 -12.92 7.89 -1.44
N LYS A 32 -13.97 7.08 -1.53
CA LYS A 32 -14.34 6.16 -0.44
C LYS A 32 -13.64 4.84 -0.67
N VAL A 33 -12.52 4.63 0.02
CA VAL A 33 -11.74 3.40 0.00
C VAL A 33 -11.34 3.02 1.41
N ASP A 34 -11.31 1.72 1.69
CA ASP A 34 -10.86 1.16 2.97
C ASP A 34 -9.36 0.83 2.91
N VAL A 35 -8.86 0.52 1.72
CA VAL A 35 -7.46 0.14 1.47
C VAL A 35 -6.96 0.83 0.21
N VAL A 36 -5.71 1.32 0.22
CA VAL A 36 -5.00 1.77 -0.96
C VAL A 36 -3.71 0.99 -1.12
N ILE A 37 -3.58 0.26 -2.23
CA ILE A 37 -2.35 -0.45 -2.60
C ILE A 37 -1.54 0.43 -3.54
N PHE A 38 -0.29 0.70 -3.19
CA PHE A 38 0.60 1.55 -3.97
C PHE A 38 2.04 1.04 -4.05
N GLY A 39 2.88 1.71 -4.86
CA GLY A 39 4.25 1.29 -5.15
C GLY A 39 5.21 2.46 -5.30
N HIS A 40 6.00 2.44 -6.38
CA HIS A 40 6.95 3.49 -6.82
C HIS A 40 8.17 3.73 -5.93
N SER A 41 8.03 3.79 -4.60
CA SER A 41 9.14 4.02 -3.67
C SER A 41 10.02 2.78 -3.41
N HIS A 42 9.50 1.59 -3.72
CA HIS A 42 10.03 0.27 -3.33
C HIS A 42 10.11 0.03 -1.80
N CYS A 43 9.77 1.02 -0.98
CA CYS A 43 9.76 0.90 0.47
C CYS A 43 8.47 0.24 0.93
N ALA A 44 8.59 -0.87 1.67
CA ALA A 44 7.46 -1.53 2.29
C ALA A 44 6.79 -0.59 3.31
N ILE A 45 5.49 -0.36 3.16
CA ILE A 45 4.68 0.53 4.01
C ILE A 45 3.39 -0.19 4.37
N LYS A 46 3.02 -0.10 5.64
CA LYS A 46 1.71 -0.52 6.17
C LYS A 46 1.30 0.53 7.20
N GLU A 47 0.52 1.52 6.78
CA GLU A 47 0.10 2.63 7.63
C GLU A 47 -1.41 2.87 7.49
N VAL A 48 -2.04 3.31 8.58
CA VAL A 48 -3.45 3.69 8.59
C VAL A 48 -3.52 5.21 8.75
N ILE A 49 -4.17 5.88 7.80
CA ILE A 49 -4.34 7.34 7.78
C ILE A 49 -5.82 7.62 7.59
N ASP A 50 -6.43 8.37 8.50
CA ASP A 50 -7.86 8.72 8.49
C ASP A 50 -8.80 7.51 8.31
N GLY A 51 -8.41 6.37 8.88
CA GLY A 51 -9.18 5.11 8.81
C GLY A 51 -8.93 4.27 7.56
N VAL A 52 -8.13 4.74 6.61
CA VAL A 52 -7.78 4.04 5.38
C VAL A 52 -6.41 3.36 5.51
N LEU A 53 -6.31 2.08 5.13
CA LEU A 53 -5.05 1.35 5.11
C LEU A 53 -4.25 1.64 3.82
N TYR A 54 -3.14 2.37 3.95
CA TYR A 54 -2.18 2.58 2.88
C TYR A 54 -1.10 1.48 2.92
N PHE A 55 -1.03 0.71 1.84
CA PHE A 55 -0.18 -0.47 1.76
C PHE A 55 0.74 -0.45 0.54
N ASN A 56 2.04 -0.45 0.78
CA ASN A 56 3.06 -0.66 -0.24
C ASN A 56 3.78 -1.97 0.05
N PRO A 57 3.68 -2.99 -0.84
CA PRO A 57 4.31 -4.28 -0.61
C PRO A 57 5.85 -4.22 -0.70
N GLY A 58 6.41 -3.10 -1.18
CA GLY A 58 7.83 -2.95 -1.48
C GLY A 58 8.21 -3.56 -2.82
N SER A 59 9.47 -3.96 -2.97
CA SER A 59 9.95 -4.69 -4.15
C SER A 59 10.57 -6.03 -3.75
N PRO A 60 10.18 -7.15 -4.40
CA PRO A 60 10.67 -8.48 -4.05
C PRO A 60 12.11 -8.72 -4.51
N ASN A 61 12.60 -7.93 -5.47
CA ASN A 61 13.86 -8.18 -6.18
C ASN A 61 14.86 -7.02 -6.13
N ASP A 62 14.46 -5.84 -5.65
CA ASP A 62 15.32 -4.66 -5.61
C ASP A 62 15.12 -3.88 -4.31
N LYS A 63 16.21 -3.28 -3.81
CA LYS A 63 16.26 -2.43 -2.61
C LYS A 63 16.39 -0.94 -2.95
N PHE A 64 16.28 -0.51 -4.22
CA PHE A 64 16.48 0.86 -4.72
C PHE A 64 16.58 1.99 -3.67
N CYS A 65 15.49 2.27 -2.94
CA CYS A 65 15.47 3.19 -1.80
C CYS A 65 15.01 2.53 -0.47
N ALA A 66 14.83 1.21 -0.47
CA ALA A 66 14.31 0.41 0.62
C ALA A 66 15.43 -0.32 1.40
N PRO A 67 15.27 -0.51 2.72
CA PRO A 67 16.27 -1.23 3.52
C PRO A 67 16.32 -2.75 3.25
N TYR A 68 15.26 -3.33 2.70
CA TYR A 68 15.15 -4.77 2.41
C TYR A 68 14.20 -5.05 1.25
N CYS A 69 14.33 -6.24 0.65
CA CYS A 69 13.37 -6.71 -0.35
C CYS A 69 12.16 -7.31 0.36
N ALA A 70 10.96 -7.01 -0.13
CA ALA A 70 9.72 -7.45 0.47
C ALA A 70 8.63 -7.68 -0.56
N TYR A 71 7.62 -8.44 -0.17
CA TYR A 71 6.31 -8.44 -0.81
C TYR A 71 5.23 -8.39 0.26
N GLY A 72 4.02 -8.07 -0.18
CA GLY A 72 2.84 -7.97 0.68
C GLY A 72 1.83 -9.05 0.37
N ILE A 73 1.13 -9.52 1.40
CA ILE A 73 -0.09 -10.31 1.28
C ILE A 73 -1.20 -9.49 1.93
N LEU A 74 -2.29 -9.28 1.19
CA LEU A 74 -3.50 -8.67 1.71
C LEU A 74 -4.62 -9.71 1.66
N GLU A 75 -5.16 -10.02 2.82
CA GLU A 75 -6.21 -10.99 3.03
C GLU A 75 -7.47 -10.23 3.43
N VAL A 76 -8.58 -10.55 2.75
CA VAL A 76 -9.90 -10.00 3.05
C VAL A 76 -10.79 -11.16 3.42
N GLN A 77 -11.35 -11.12 4.63
CA GLN A 77 -12.25 -12.14 5.17
C GLN A 77 -13.36 -11.45 5.95
N ASP A 78 -14.62 -11.74 5.63
CA ASP A 78 -15.81 -11.24 6.32
C ASP A 78 -15.87 -9.70 6.41
N GLY A 79 -15.31 -9.01 5.41
CA GLY A 79 -15.23 -7.54 5.37
C GLY A 79 -14.08 -6.94 6.20
N GLU A 80 -13.27 -7.77 6.85
CA GLU A 80 -12.06 -7.35 7.56
C GLU A 80 -10.81 -7.51 6.68
N VAL A 81 -9.80 -6.66 6.91
CA VAL A 81 -8.56 -6.64 6.14
C VAL A 81 -7.36 -6.95 7.04
N ASP A 82 -6.61 -8.02 6.72
CA ASP A 82 -5.28 -8.29 7.27
C ASP A 82 -4.22 -8.08 6.19
N ALA A 83 -3.24 -7.22 6.46
CA ALA A 83 -2.10 -7.00 5.59
C ALA A 83 -0.80 -7.44 6.26
N LYS A 84 -0.04 -8.30 5.58
CA LYS A 84 1.25 -8.84 6.02
C LYS A 84 2.37 -8.42 5.08
N LEU A 85 3.47 -7.95 5.65
CA LEU A 85 4.71 -7.67 4.92
C LEU A 85 5.71 -8.80 5.17
N ILE A 86 6.20 -9.39 4.09
CA ILE A 86 7.12 -10.53 4.15
C ILE A 86 8.45 -10.08 3.58
N LYS A 87 9.47 -10.04 4.44
CA LYS A 87 10.85 -9.75 4.06
C LYS A 87 11.47 -10.96 3.37
N VAL A 88 12.08 -10.73 2.22
CA VAL A 88 12.71 -11.78 1.40
C VAL A 88 14.24 -11.79 1.59
N LYS A 89 14.88 -10.61 1.60
CA LYS A 89 16.36 -10.46 1.61
C LYS A 89 16.79 -9.15 2.27
#